data_AF-A0A836REF4-F1
#
_entry.id   AF-A0A836REF4-F1
#
_cell.length_a   1.000
_cell.length_b   1.000
_cell.length_c   1.000
_cell.angle_alpha   90.00
_cell.angle_beta   90.00
_cell.angle_gamma   90.00
#
_symmetry.space_group_name_H-M   'P 1'
#
loop_
_entity.id
_entity.type
_entity.pdbx_description
1 polymer ?
#
loop_
_entity_poly.entity_id
_entity_poly.type
_entity_poly.pdbx_seq_one_letter_code
_entity_poly.pdbx_strand_id
1 'polypeptide(L)'
;MERVRYRLERQAAEASLQPSRVTLRGSLTLGELLSEIERQSGNRLRTSRLPSRLLRRRTTVDFNREPFWLVMEPLSNAAGFSWRLARAERTDGAGRSAGDAGLGKKSGLQSPAPTGGRQLDLFVPATERPAERSDCVGAFRVAAAAEEATALDAQRLLAIQMRIEPEPRLRAIALIYAEKDFRVRSAEGVLLRPFSPKARSELPLGDGRRRLLFVASRNQKLRSVSLDGRVTVQVAAGQRLFRFRPLKQCVGQSVRRGGARVTVTDVRFRQRTDAEDGPAGEATVRIALVYDRGGPAFESYRTWMFHNRVWLERPDGSRVPPWGGFDTTRQADGAVGIAYRFRGDVDLLTEARFVYEAPTFVLDVPVAFRIEGLSLPTVDRTDAAGQAVEGPMPF
;
A
#
# COMPACT_ATOMS: atom_id res chain seq x y z
N MET A 1 -27.60 13.06 -18.46
CA MET A 1 -26.27 13.62 -18.12
C MET A 1 -25.50 12.81 -17.07
N GLU A 2 -26.10 12.41 -15.94
CA GLU A 2 -25.37 11.72 -14.84
C GLU A 2 -24.70 10.39 -15.24
N ARG A 3 -25.35 9.56 -16.06
CA ARG A 3 -24.77 8.29 -16.55
C ARG A 3 -23.49 8.48 -17.37
N VAL A 4 -23.45 9.53 -18.20
CA VAL A 4 -22.28 9.85 -19.04
C VAL A 4 -21.12 10.30 -18.15
N ARG A 5 -21.38 11.21 -17.20
CA ARG A 5 -20.39 11.67 -16.23
C ARG A 5 -19.80 10.52 -15.40
N TYR A 6 -20.65 9.63 -14.90
CA TYR A 6 -20.20 8.45 -14.14
C TYR A 6 -19.26 7.57 -14.97
N ARG A 7 -19.60 7.31 -16.25
CA ARG A 7 -18.76 6.52 -17.16
C ARG A 7 -17.39 7.18 -17.40
N LEU A 8 -17.37 8.49 -17.64
CA LEU A 8 -16.12 9.24 -17.82
C LEU A 8 -15.27 9.26 -16.54
N GLU A 9 -15.89 9.45 -15.38
CA GLU A 9 -15.19 9.42 -14.08
C GLU A 9 -14.61 8.02 -13.80
N ARG A 10 -15.34 6.94 -14.15
CA ARG A 10 -14.87 5.57 -14.04
C ARG A 10 -13.72 5.28 -15.01
N GLN A 11 -13.85 5.67 -16.28
CA GLN A 11 -12.77 5.53 -17.27
C GLN A 11 -11.51 6.26 -16.84
N ALA A 12 -11.63 7.49 -16.30
CA ALA A 12 -10.50 8.22 -15.76
C ALA A 12 -9.87 7.51 -14.54
N ALA A 13 -10.70 6.90 -13.68
CA ALA A 13 -10.22 6.09 -12.56
C ALA A 13 -9.46 4.84 -13.05
N GLU A 14 -9.98 4.11 -14.04
CA GLU A 14 -9.33 2.94 -14.65
C GLU A 14 -8.03 3.34 -15.38
N ALA A 15 -8.02 4.47 -16.09
CA ALA A 15 -6.82 5.01 -16.73
C ALA A 15 -5.74 5.37 -15.70
N SER A 16 -6.13 5.85 -14.50
CA SER A 16 -5.19 6.14 -13.42
C SER A 16 -4.51 4.88 -12.85
N LEU A 17 -5.01 3.68 -13.15
CA LEU A 17 -4.41 2.41 -12.73
C LEU A 17 -3.40 1.85 -13.74
N GLN A 18 -3.33 2.42 -14.95
CA GLN A 18 -2.34 2.04 -15.93
C GLN A 18 -0.93 2.34 -15.41
N PRO A 19 0.09 1.53 -15.77
CA PRO A 19 1.45 1.79 -15.35
C PRO A 19 1.89 3.18 -15.74
N SER A 20 2.56 3.87 -14.83
CA SER A 20 3.23 5.12 -15.19
C SER A 20 4.44 4.82 -16.06
N ARG A 21 4.73 5.72 -16.99
CA ARG A 21 5.77 5.54 -18.01
C ARG A 21 6.84 6.59 -17.87
N VAL A 22 8.08 6.20 -18.08
CA VAL A 22 9.26 7.06 -17.98
C VAL A 22 9.99 7.07 -19.32
N THR A 23 10.35 8.26 -19.78
CA THR A 23 11.23 8.48 -20.93
C THR A 23 12.45 9.25 -20.47
N LEU A 24 13.62 8.61 -20.53
CA LEU A 24 14.89 9.16 -20.06
C LEU A 24 16.01 8.66 -20.94
N ARG A 25 16.88 9.56 -21.40
CA ARG A 25 18.02 9.23 -22.25
C ARG A 25 19.27 10.00 -21.82
N GLY A 26 20.41 9.34 -21.92
CA GLY A 26 21.72 9.94 -21.69
C GLY A 26 22.37 9.52 -20.38
N SER A 27 23.45 10.23 -20.03
CA SER A 27 24.23 9.97 -18.82
C SER A 27 23.92 11.02 -17.76
N LEU A 28 23.21 10.63 -16.71
CA LEU A 28 22.79 11.50 -15.60
C LEU A 28 23.29 10.93 -14.28
N THR A 29 23.40 11.77 -13.25
CA THR A 29 23.64 11.28 -11.88
C THR A 29 22.43 10.47 -11.40
N LEU A 30 22.65 9.50 -10.51
CA LEU A 30 21.54 8.72 -9.95
C LEU A 30 20.49 9.62 -9.25
N GLY A 31 20.92 10.69 -8.58
CA GLY A 31 20.02 11.66 -7.96
C GLY A 31 19.11 12.36 -8.97
N GLU A 32 19.65 12.79 -10.11
CA GLU A 32 18.87 13.38 -11.21
C GLU A 32 17.91 12.36 -11.83
N LEU A 33 18.38 11.14 -12.07
CA LEU A 33 17.54 10.05 -12.60
C LEU A 33 16.35 9.77 -11.70
N LEU A 34 16.58 9.58 -10.39
CA LEU A 34 15.50 9.29 -9.43
C LEU A 34 14.52 10.47 -9.31
N SER A 35 15.02 11.70 -9.33
CA SER A 35 14.17 12.90 -9.29
C SER A 35 13.27 13.00 -10.53
N GLU A 36 13.83 12.69 -11.70
CA GLU A 36 13.09 12.73 -12.97
C GLU A 36 12.10 11.56 -13.10
N ILE A 37 12.46 10.37 -12.61
CA ILE A 37 11.54 9.23 -12.47
C ILE A 37 10.37 9.61 -11.56
N GLU A 38 10.62 10.19 -10.38
CA GLU A 38 9.55 10.65 -9.48
C GLU A 38 8.64 11.68 -10.17
N ARG A 39 9.22 12.65 -10.87
CA ARG A 39 8.49 13.70 -11.57
C ARG A 39 7.58 13.15 -12.69
N GLN A 40 8.10 12.27 -13.54
CA GLN A 40 7.36 11.71 -14.67
C GLN A 40 6.30 10.68 -14.22
N SER A 41 6.64 9.86 -13.22
CA SER A 41 5.78 8.76 -12.79
C SER A 41 4.76 9.15 -11.71
N GLY A 42 5.04 10.20 -10.96
CA GLY A 42 4.28 10.59 -9.76
C GLY A 42 4.49 9.64 -8.56
N ASN A 43 5.42 8.68 -8.68
CA ASN A 43 5.76 7.77 -7.58
C ASN A 43 6.81 8.42 -6.68
N ARG A 44 6.47 8.60 -5.39
CA ARG A 44 7.38 9.19 -4.40
C ARG A 44 8.54 8.26 -4.09
N LEU A 45 9.76 8.76 -4.20
CA LEU A 45 11.00 8.04 -3.91
C LEU A 45 11.74 8.71 -2.77
N ARG A 46 11.96 7.98 -1.67
CA ARG A 46 12.75 8.46 -0.53
C ARG A 46 14.19 8.03 -0.74
N THR A 47 15.06 9.00 -1.02
CA THR A 47 16.50 8.80 -1.26
C THR A 47 17.36 9.07 -0.03
N SER A 48 16.77 9.48 1.10
CA SER A 48 17.52 9.92 2.30
C SER A 48 18.41 8.84 2.93
N ARG A 49 18.18 7.56 2.61
CA ARG A 49 19.01 6.42 3.08
C ARG A 49 20.06 5.98 2.07
N LEU A 50 20.15 6.66 0.92
CA LEU A 50 21.21 6.43 -0.06
C LEU A 50 22.42 7.32 0.26
N PRO A 51 23.65 6.78 0.23
CA PRO A 51 24.86 7.58 0.40
C PRO A 51 25.01 8.63 -0.72
N SER A 52 25.47 9.84 -0.38
CA SER A 52 25.70 10.92 -1.36
C SER A 52 26.64 10.51 -2.50
N ARG A 53 27.64 9.65 -2.22
CA ARG A 53 28.52 9.07 -3.25
C ARG A 53 27.76 8.30 -4.33
N LEU A 54 26.70 7.58 -3.92
CA LEU A 54 25.89 6.80 -4.84
C LEU A 54 24.98 7.71 -5.67
N LEU A 55 24.39 8.73 -5.04
CA LEU A 55 23.55 9.70 -5.74
C LEU A 55 24.30 10.49 -6.81
N ARG A 56 25.61 10.74 -6.62
CA ARG A 56 26.47 11.43 -7.60
C ARG A 56 27.01 10.51 -8.70
N ARG A 57 26.83 9.20 -8.60
CA ARG A 57 27.31 8.24 -9.62
C ARG A 57 26.53 8.46 -10.92
N ARG A 58 27.25 8.66 -12.03
CA ARG A 58 26.63 8.75 -13.35
C ARG A 58 26.22 7.37 -13.85
N THR A 59 25.03 7.28 -14.40
CA THR A 59 24.48 6.08 -15.02
C THR A 59 23.92 6.47 -16.39
N THR A 60 24.30 5.73 -17.42
CA THR A 60 23.75 5.90 -18.76
C THR A 60 22.47 5.08 -18.88
N VAL A 61 21.39 5.71 -19.33
CA VAL A 61 20.09 5.06 -19.51
C VAL A 61 19.50 5.42 -20.88
N ASP A 62 18.67 4.52 -21.40
CA ASP A 62 17.80 4.75 -22.56
C ASP A 62 16.46 4.06 -22.29
N PHE A 63 15.57 4.77 -21.59
CA PHE A 63 14.20 4.36 -21.35
C PHE A 63 13.30 5.12 -22.32
N ASN A 64 12.47 4.38 -23.09
CA ASN A 64 11.51 4.97 -24.02
C ASN A 64 10.08 4.59 -23.61
N ARG A 65 9.42 5.47 -22.85
CA ARG A 65 8.07 5.25 -22.32
C ARG A 65 7.94 3.93 -21.54
N GLU A 66 8.99 3.54 -20.84
CA GLU A 66 9.05 2.27 -20.12
C GLU A 66 8.21 2.34 -18.84
N PRO A 67 7.44 1.28 -18.49
CA PRO A 67 6.75 1.17 -17.20
C PRO A 67 7.70 1.37 -16.02
N PHE A 68 7.20 2.04 -14.97
CA PHE A 68 7.99 2.37 -13.76
C PHE A 68 8.79 1.19 -13.20
N TRP A 69 8.17 0.00 -13.04
CA TRP A 69 8.88 -1.15 -12.46
C TRP A 69 9.97 -1.70 -13.37
N LEU A 70 9.77 -1.66 -14.70
CA LEU A 70 10.78 -2.05 -15.69
C LEU A 70 11.95 -1.06 -15.76
N VAL A 71 11.78 0.15 -15.24
CA VAL A 71 12.85 1.13 -15.06
C VAL A 71 13.58 0.92 -13.74
N MET A 72 12.84 0.72 -12.65
CA MET A 72 13.41 0.64 -11.31
C MET A 72 14.26 -0.61 -11.08
N GLU A 73 13.88 -1.76 -11.63
CA GLU A 73 14.64 -3.01 -11.51
C GLU A 73 16.06 -2.93 -12.08
N PRO A 74 16.27 -2.65 -13.38
CA PRO A 74 17.61 -2.57 -13.94
C PRO A 74 18.42 -1.42 -13.34
N LEU A 75 17.78 -0.28 -13.05
CA LEU A 75 18.46 0.86 -12.44
C LEU A 75 19.00 0.51 -11.05
N SER A 76 18.21 -0.18 -10.23
CA SER A 76 18.63 -0.63 -8.91
C SER A 76 19.74 -1.65 -8.95
N ASN A 77 19.69 -2.59 -9.90
CA ASN A 77 20.73 -3.59 -10.07
C ASN A 77 22.05 -2.93 -10.53
N ALA A 78 22.00 -2.03 -11.52
CA ALA A 78 23.18 -1.33 -12.04
C ALA A 78 23.81 -0.37 -11.00
N ALA A 79 22.97 0.32 -10.23
CA ALA A 79 23.41 1.29 -9.24
C ALA A 79 23.70 0.68 -7.85
N GLY A 80 23.28 -0.55 -7.58
CA GLY A 80 23.56 -1.24 -6.30
C GLY A 80 22.76 -0.71 -5.11
N PHE A 81 21.52 -0.26 -5.32
CA PHE A 81 20.58 0.03 -4.23
C PHE A 81 19.46 -1.00 -4.19
N SER A 82 18.60 -0.93 -3.18
CA SER A 82 17.37 -1.70 -3.02
C SER A 82 16.26 -0.81 -2.51
N TRP A 83 15.06 -1.37 -2.42
CA TRP A 83 13.88 -0.64 -2.01
C TRP A 83 12.95 -1.47 -1.15
N ARG A 84 12.08 -0.76 -0.46
CA ARG A 84 10.90 -1.32 0.19
C ARG A 84 9.76 -0.32 0.10
N LEU A 85 8.54 -0.83 0.00
CA LEU A 85 7.35 0.00 0.08
C LEU A 85 7.18 0.45 1.54
N ALA A 86 7.46 1.72 1.80
CA ALA A 86 7.29 2.31 3.12
C ALA A 86 5.98 3.09 3.17
N ARG A 87 5.35 3.09 4.35
CA ARG A 87 4.43 4.17 4.67
C ARG A 87 5.24 5.47 4.76
N ALA A 88 4.70 6.56 4.24
CA ALA A 88 5.26 7.87 4.53
C ALA A 88 5.30 8.07 6.05
N GLU A 89 6.50 8.13 6.61
CA GLU A 89 6.72 8.53 7.99
C GLU A 89 6.55 10.05 8.11
N ARG A 90 6.15 10.52 9.28
CA ARG A 90 6.05 11.94 9.64
C ARG A 90 7.36 12.67 9.30
N THR A 91 7.27 13.71 8.49
CA THR A 91 8.18 14.86 8.62
C THR A 91 7.58 15.76 9.69
N ASP A 92 7.81 15.42 10.96
CA ASP A 92 7.54 16.38 12.04
C ASP A 92 8.58 17.49 11.95
N GLY A 93 8.10 18.71 11.71
CA GLY A 93 8.91 19.92 11.84
C GLY A 93 9.41 20.07 13.27
N ALA A 94 10.60 20.66 13.37
CA ALA A 94 11.37 20.95 14.56
C ALA A 94 10.54 21.49 15.75
N GLY A 95 10.86 20.98 16.94
CA GLY A 95 10.32 21.49 18.21
C GLY A 95 10.38 20.47 19.34
N ARG A 96 11.59 20.04 19.74
CA ARG A 96 11.81 19.42 21.05
C ARG A 96 12.66 20.35 21.91
N SER A 97 11.98 21.20 22.68
CA SER A 97 12.50 21.67 23.96
C SER A 97 12.04 20.70 25.06
N ALA A 98 12.93 20.51 26.02
CA ALA A 98 12.89 19.54 27.11
C ALA A 98 11.81 19.83 28.17
N GLY A 99 11.50 18.82 29.00
CA GLY A 99 11.03 19.06 30.36
C GLY A 99 9.77 18.29 30.79
N ASP A 100 10.02 17.29 31.63
CA ASP A 100 9.30 17.01 32.87
C ASP A 100 8.00 16.16 32.91
N ALA A 101 7.91 15.45 34.03
CA ALA A 101 7.16 14.24 34.32
C ALA A 101 5.69 14.48 34.72
N GLY A 102 4.85 13.47 34.46
CA GLY A 102 3.48 13.44 34.96
C GLY A 102 2.73 12.18 34.56
N LEU A 103 2.69 11.21 35.46
CA LEU A 103 1.92 9.96 35.38
C LEU A 103 0.42 10.25 35.25
N GLY A 104 -0.21 9.73 34.19
CA GLY A 104 -1.66 9.72 34.03
C GLY A 104 -2.12 8.75 32.95
N LYS A 105 -2.72 7.62 33.36
CA LYS A 105 -3.37 6.63 32.49
C LYS A 105 -4.40 7.31 31.58
N LYS A 106 -4.13 7.38 30.27
CA LYS A 106 -5.14 7.61 29.23
C LYS A 106 -5.06 6.48 28.20
N SER A 107 -5.99 5.54 28.30
CA SER A 107 -6.34 4.64 27.21
C SER A 107 -7.10 5.44 26.16
N GLY A 108 -6.36 6.15 25.31
CA GLY A 108 -6.86 6.65 24.04
C GLY A 108 -5.90 6.16 22.98
N LEU A 109 -6.39 5.51 21.93
CA LEU A 109 -5.62 5.32 20.71
C LEU A 109 -5.24 6.71 20.18
N GLN A 110 -4.12 7.25 20.65
CA GLN A 110 -3.45 8.37 20.04
C GLN A 110 -2.78 7.85 18.77
N SER A 111 -3.53 7.91 17.68
CA SER A 111 -2.98 7.84 16.34
C SER A 111 -3.39 9.11 15.59
N PRO A 112 -2.53 10.14 15.54
CA PRO A 112 -2.57 11.04 14.39
C PRO A 112 -2.02 10.26 13.20
N ALA A 113 -2.92 9.73 12.36
CA ALA A 113 -2.55 8.89 11.22
C ALA A 113 -1.70 9.67 10.20
N PRO A 114 -0.57 9.13 9.70
CA PRO A 114 0.16 9.73 8.59
C PRO A 114 -0.72 9.72 7.33
N THR A 115 -0.94 10.91 6.78
CA THR A 115 -1.72 11.22 5.57
C THR A 115 -0.91 11.10 4.28
N GLY A 116 0.33 10.61 4.35
CA GLY A 116 1.21 10.49 3.19
C GLY A 116 0.95 9.22 2.39
N GLY A 117 0.93 9.35 1.06
CA GLY A 117 0.91 8.22 0.13
C GLY A 117 2.02 7.21 0.42
N ARG A 118 1.92 6.01 -0.15
CA ARG A 118 3.04 5.07 -0.10
C ARG A 118 4.23 5.69 -0.83
N GLN A 119 5.43 5.47 -0.31
CA GLN A 119 6.67 5.91 -0.94
C GLN A 119 7.62 4.73 -1.03
N LEU A 120 8.55 4.80 -1.97
CA LEU A 120 9.58 3.80 -2.12
C LEU A 120 10.82 4.24 -1.34
N ASP A 121 11.12 3.57 -0.24
CA ASP A 121 12.29 3.85 0.60
C ASP A 121 13.50 3.15 0.01
N LEU A 122 14.45 3.91 -0.54
CA LEU A 122 15.61 3.41 -1.25
C LEU A 122 16.81 3.34 -0.30
N PHE A 123 17.49 2.20 -0.26
CA PHE A 123 18.61 1.94 0.66
C PHE A 123 19.67 1.05 0.02
N VAL A 124 20.89 1.05 0.54
CA VAL A 124 21.91 0.06 0.16
C VAL A 124 21.70 -1.17 1.06
N PRO A 125 21.45 -2.38 0.51
CA PRO A 125 21.21 -3.56 1.32
C PRO A 125 22.50 -3.97 2.07
N ALA A 126 22.35 -4.41 3.33
CA ALA A 126 23.47 -4.86 4.15
C ALA A 126 23.96 -6.28 3.80
N THR A 127 23.08 -7.08 3.21
CA THR A 127 23.34 -8.46 2.76
C THR A 127 22.95 -8.60 1.30
N GLU A 128 23.48 -9.61 0.63
CA GLU A 128 22.99 -10.00 -0.69
C GLU A 128 21.49 -10.27 -0.65
N ARG A 129 20.79 -9.88 -1.72
CA ARG A 129 19.36 -10.17 -1.84
C ARG A 129 19.18 -11.68 -1.95
N PRO A 130 18.12 -12.25 -1.35
CA PRO A 130 17.67 -13.58 -1.75
C PRO A 130 17.52 -13.62 -3.26
N ALA A 131 17.73 -14.78 -3.88
CA ALA A 131 17.52 -15.00 -5.30
C ALA A 131 16.02 -14.93 -5.66
N GLU A 132 15.45 -13.73 -5.53
CA GLU A 132 14.09 -13.40 -5.89
C GLU A 132 14.04 -13.18 -7.41
N ARG A 133 13.03 -13.78 -8.05
CA ARG A 133 12.68 -13.48 -9.44
C ARG A 133 11.41 -12.64 -9.44
N SER A 134 11.23 -11.83 -10.47
CA SER A 134 10.05 -10.98 -10.59
C SER A 134 9.51 -10.92 -12.00
N ASP A 135 8.23 -10.55 -12.07
CA ASP A 135 7.48 -10.22 -13.26
C ASP A 135 6.77 -8.88 -13.02
N CYS A 136 6.60 -8.09 -14.08
CA CYS A 136 5.98 -6.77 -14.03
C CYS A 136 4.69 -6.78 -14.85
N VAL A 137 3.55 -6.71 -14.16
CA VAL A 137 2.22 -6.81 -14.78
C VAL A 137 1.47 -5.50 -14.55
N GLY A 138 1.41 -4.67 -15.59
CA GLY A 138 0.83 -3.33 -15.49
C GLY A 138 1.58 -2.50 -14.44
N ALA A 139 0.84 -1.89 -13.51
CA ALA A 139 1.40 -1.07 -12.43
C ALA A 139 1.87 -1.88 -11.19
N PHE A 140 2.03 -3.19 -11.32
CA PHE A 140 2.39 -4.09 -10.23
C PHE A 140 3.66 -4.86 -10.57
N ARG A 141 4.57 -4.93 -9.60
CA ARG A 141 5.66 -5.89 -9.60
C ARG A 141 5.26 -7.10 -8.76
N VAL A 142 5.37 -8.29 -9.30
CA VAL A 142 5.18 -9.55 -8.58
C VAL A 142 6.54 -10.21 -8.46
N ALA A 143 6.95 -10.50 -7.25
CA ALA A 143 8.25 -11.08 -6.98
C ALA A 143 8.09 -12.34 -6.14
N ALA A 144 8.94 -13.34 -6.36
CA ALA A 144 8.86 -14.61 -5.68
C ALA A 144 10.25 -15.19 -5.38
N ALA A 145 10.35 -15.88 -4.26
CA ALA A 145 11.48 -16.72 -3.91
C ALA A 145 10.95 -18.08 -3.44
N ALA A 146 11.63 -19.15 -3.84
CA ALA A 146 11.31 -20.51 -3.43
C ALA A 146 12.18 -20.92 -2.24
N GLU A 147 11.57 -21.57 -1.26
CA GLU A 147 12.21 -22.07 -0.06
C GLU A 147 11.71 -23.49 0.21
N GLU A 148 12.60 -24.37 0.65
CA GLU A 148 12.16 -25.66 1.14
C GLU A 148 11.47 -25.51 2.50
N ALA A 149 10.31 -26.15 2.66
CA ALA A 149 9.58 -26.16 3.91
C ALA A 149 9.43 -27.59 4.43
N THR A 150 9.83 -27.79 5.68
CA THR A 150 9.63 -29.07 6.37
C THR A 150 8.13 -29.28 6.62
N ALA A 151 7.61 -30.45 6.28
CA ALA A 151 6.24 -30.82 6.62
C ALA A 151 6.16 -31.53 7.97
N LEU A 152 5.03 -31.38 8.65
CA LEU A 152 4.52 -32.38 9.59
C LEU A 152 3.90 -33.52 8.76
N ASP A 153 4.21 -34.76 9.12
CA ASP A 153 3.68 -36.01 8.53
C ASP A 153 3.95 -36.27 7.04
N ALA A 154 4.93 -37.13 6.76
CA ALA A 154 5.15 -37.86 5.49
C ALA A 154 5.31 -37.08 4.16
N GLN A 155 4.91 -35.81 4.06
CA GLN A 155 4.96 -35.01 2.83
C GLN A 155 6.18 -34.09 2.79
N ARG A 156 6.55 -33.60 1.59
CA ARG A 156 7.53 -32.51 1.43
C ARG A 156 6.76 -31.28 0.97
N LEU A 157 6.98 -30.14 1.63
CA LEU A 157 6.34 -28.89 1.25
C LEU A 157 7.34 -27.98 0.55
N LEU A 158 6.90 -27.37 -0.53
CA LEU A 158 7.57 -26.26 -1.17
C LEU A 158 6.88 -24.98 -0.72
N ALA A 159 7.63 -24.08 -0.06
CA ALA A 159 7.15 -22.74 0.23
C ALA A 159 7.58 -21.79 -0.89
N ILE A 160 6.65 -20.96 -1.36
CA ILE A 160 6.98 -19.83 -2.21
C ILE A 160 6.58 -18.55 -1.48
N GLN A 161 7.57 -17.71 -1.20
CA GLN A 161 7.38 -16.36 -0.68
C GLN A 161 7.10 -15.45 -1.87
N MET A 162 5.82 -15.15 -2.10
CA MET A 162 5.39 -14.19 -3.12
C MET A 162 5.24 -12.80 -2.50
N ARG A 163 5.56 -11.75 -3.24
CA ARG A 163 5.33 -10.36 -2.87
C ARG A 163 4.74 -9.59 -4.05
N ILE A 164 3.66 -8.85 -3.80
CA ILE A 164 3.04 -7.98 -4.81
C ILE A 164 3.22 -6.52 -4.41
N GLU A 165 3.88 -5.76 -5.25
CA GLU A 165 4.27 -4.37 -5.02
C GLU A 165 3.57 -3.47 -6.07
N PRO A 166 2.49 -2.76 -5.69
CA PRO A 166 1.89 -1.75 -6.57
C PRO A 166 2.82 -0.54 -6.66
N GLU A 167 2.76 0.19 -7.78
CA GLU A 167 3.35 1.52 -7.89
C GLU A 167 2.98 2.39 -6.66
N PRO A 168 3.94 3.10 -6.02
CA PRO A 168 3.70 3.87 -4.79
C PRO A 168 2.52 4.85 -4.84
N ARG A 169 2.21 5.42 -6.01
CA ARG A 169 1.07 6.32 -6.20
C ARG A 169 -0.30 5.62 -6.10
N LEU A 170 -0.35 4.30 -6.24
CA LEU A 170 -1.58 3.53 -6.17
C LEU A 170 -1.97 3.25 -4.71
N ARG A 171 -3.27 3.41 -4.42
CA ARG A 171 -3.83 3.09 -3.11
C ARG A 171 -4.45 1.70 -3.10
N ALA A 172 -3.58 0.70 -3.13
CA ALA A 172 -4.00 -0.69 -3.01
C ALA A 172 -4.49 -1.01 -1.58
N ILE A 173 -5.67 -1.60 -1.49
CA ILE A 173 -6.42 -1.86 -0.27
C ILE A 173 -6.22 -3.30 0.17
N ALA A 174 -6.60 -4.24 -0.69
CA ALA A 174 -6.64 -5.66 -0.39
C ALA A 174 -6.07 -6.50 -1.54
N LEU A 175 -5.55 -7.66 -1.18
CA LEU A 175 -5.15 -8.72 -2.09
C LEU A 175 -6.10 -9.91 -1.90
N ILE A 176 -6.71 -10.33 -3.00
CA ILE A 176 -7.68 -11.43 -3.05
C ILE A 176 -7.16 -12.51 -3.97
N TYR A 177 -7.16 -13.75 -3.50
CA TYR A 177 -6.77 -14.92 -4.31
C TYR A 177 -7.37 -16.21 -3.76
N ALA A 178 -7.45 -17.24 -4.60
CA ALA A 178 -7.65 -18.62 -4.16
C ALA A 178 -6.39 -19.43 -4.45
N GLU A 179 -6.04 -20.37 -3.58
CA GLU A 179 -4.80 -21.15 -3.76
C GLU A 179 -4.82 -21.99 -5.05
N LYS A 180 -5.99 -22.46 -5.49
CA LYS A 180 -6.16 -23.13 -6.80
C LYS A 180 -5.78 -22.29 -8.02
N ASP A 181 -5.67 -20.97 -7.87
CA ASP A 181 -5.32 -20.05 -8.96
C ASP A 181 -3.80 -19.91 -9.12
N PHE A 182 -3.02 -20.65 -8.32
CA PHE A 182 -1.58 -20.79 -8.48
C PHE A 182 -1.21 -22.18 -8.99
N ARG A 183 -0.20 -22.23 -9.86
CA ARG A 183 0.36 -23.47 -10.38
C ARG A 183 1.86 -23.38 -10.28
N VAL A 184 2.47 -24.43 -9.74
CA VAL A 184 3.92 -24.55 -9.69
C VAL A 184 4.36 -25.75 -10.50
N ARG A 185 5.33 -25.56 -11.38
CA ARG A 185 5.88 -26.63 -12.21
C ARG A 185 7.37 -26.76 -11.95
N SER A 186 7.84 -27.98 -11.70
CA SER A 186 9.29 -28.25 -11.61
C SER A 186 9.97 -28.14 -12.98
N ALA A 187 11.30 -28.05 -12.98
CA ALA A 187 12.09 -28.07 -14.21
C ALA A 187 11.83 -29.30 -15.09
N GLU A 188 11.49 -30.43 -14.47
CA GLU A 188 11.15 -31.70 -15.13
C GLU A 188 9.69 -31.74 -15.62
N GLY A 189 8.95 -30.63 -15.50
CA GLY A 189 7.59 -30.50 -16.01
C GLY A 189 6.49 -31.00 -15.07
N VAL A 190 6.83 -31.49 -13.87
CA VAL A 190 5.87 -32.02 -12.90
C VAL A 190 5.08 -30.87 -12.25
N LEU A 191 3.76 -30.97 -12.25
CA LEU A 191 2.86 -30.01 -11.62
C LEU A 191 2.71 -30.29 -10.12
N LEU A 192 3.09 -29.33 -9.29
CA LEU A 192 2.88 -29.35 -7.85
C LEU A 192 1.51 -28.74 -7.51
N ARG A 193 0.76 -29.41 -6.64
CA ARG A 193 -0.57 -28.95 -6.22
C ARG A 193 -0.45 -28.03 -5.00
N PRO A 194 -1.27 -26.97 -4.91
CA PRO A 194 -1.39 -26.20 -3.68
C PRO A 194 -1.76 -27.10 -2.51
N PHE A 195 -1.23 -26.81 -1.32
CA PHE A 195 -1.52 -27.55 -0.11
C PHE A 195 -2.99 -27.43 0.29
N SER A 196 -3.59 -26.24 0.14
CA SER A 196 -4.98 -25.97 0.48
C SER A 196 -5.76 -25.39 -0.71
N PRO A 197 -6.03 -26.16 -1.78
CA PRO A 197 -6.57 -25.63 -3.04
C PRO A 197 -7.97 -25.00 -2.91
N LYS A 198 -8.73 -25.33 -1.86
CA LYS A 198 -10.04 -24.74 -1.55
C LYS A 198 -9.93 -23.43 -0.76
N ALA A 199 -8.75 -23.09 -0.22
CA ALA A 199 -8.55 -21.88 0.55
C ALA A 199 -8.68 -20.64 -0.34
N ARG A 200 -9.38 -19.64 0.19
CA ARG A 200 -9.53 -18.32 -0.40
C ARG A 200 -9.15 -17.29 0.64
N SER A 201 -8.30 -16.36 0.23
CA SER A 201 -7.78 -15.30 1.07
C SER A 201 -8.25 -13.96 0.53
N GLU A 202 -8.72 -13.12 1.44
CA GLU A 202 -8.92 -11.69 1.22
C GLU A 202 -8.23 -11.00 2.39
N LEU A 203 -7.13 -10.31 2.12
CA LEU A 203 -6.25 -9.78 3.15
C LEU A 203 -5.88 -8.33 2.80
N PRO A 204 -5.67 -7.43 3.79
CA PRO A 204 -5.09 -6.13 3.50
C PRO A 204 -3.77 -6.34 2.75
N LEU A 205 -3.48 -5.49 1.77
CA LEU A 205 -2.27 -5.71 0.98
C LEU A 205 -1.02 -5.66 1.88
N GLY A 206 -0.95 -4.70 2.81
CA GLY A 206 0.22 -4.56 3.71
C GLY A 206 1.51 -4.35 2.91
N ASP A 207 2.52 -5.17 3.20
CA ASP A 207 3.78 -5.28 2.46
C ASP A 207 3.70 -6.17 1.21
N GLY A 208 2.52 -6.74 0.93
CA GLY A 208 2.25 -7.59 -0.22
C GLY A 208 2.77 -9.03 -0.08
N ARG A 209 3.43 -9.40 1.03
CA ARG A 209 4.05 -10.73 1.18
C ARG A 209 3.03 -11.81 1.48
N ARG A 210 3.12 -12.94 0.79
CA ARG A 210 2.27 -14.11 0.95
C ARG A 210 3.13 -15.36 0.84
N ARG A 211 2.92 -16.28 1.79
CA ARG A 211 3.54 -17.60 1.75
C ARG A 211 2.54 -18.58 1.15
N LEU A 212 2.90 -19.16 0.02
CA LEU A 212 2.13 -20.19 -0.66
C LEU A 212 2.80 -21.55 -0.42
N LEU A 213 2.01 -22.59 -0.16
CA LEU A 213 2.51 -23.93 0.10
C LEU A 213 2.06 -24.89 -1.00
N PHE A 214 2.99 -25.70 -1.49
CA PHE A 214 2.74 -26.72 -2.51
C PHE A 214 3.25 -28.07 -2.04
N VAL A 215 2.54 -29.12 -2.40
CA VAL A 215 2.90 -30.50 -2.06
C VAL A 215 3.83 -31.06 -3.14
N ALA A 216 4.98 -31.57 -2.70
CA ALA A 216 5.94 -32.27 -3.54
C ALA A 216 6.17 -33.70 -3.02
N SER A 217 6.52 -34.60 -3.94
CA SER A 217 6.91 -35.97 -3.55
C SER A 217 8.30 -35.97 -2.91
N ARG A 218 8.53 -36.82 -1.90
CA ARG A 218 9.84 -36.91 -1.21
C ARG A 218 11.01 -37.20 -2.16
N ASN A 219 10.78 -38.05 -3.15
CA ASN A 219 11.81 -38.47 -4.10
C ASN A 219 12.02 -37.48 -5.26
N GLN A 220 11.18 -36.43 -5.32
CA GLN A 220 11.28 -35.44 -6.38
C GLN A 220 12.43 -34.47 -6.07
N LYS A 221 13.45 -34.47 -6.92
CA LYS A 221 14.50 -33.45 -6.87
C LYS A 221 13.92 -32.15 -7.43
N LEU A 222 13.87 -31.10 -6.61
CA LEU A 222 13.41 -29.77 -7.01
C LEU A 222 14.63 -28.85 -6.99
N ARG A 223 15.16 -28.52 -8.17
CA ARG A 223 16.28 -27.56 -8.31
C ARG A 223 15.77 -26.17 -8.63
N SER A 224 14.84 -26.11 -9.57
CA SER A 224 14.14 -24.89 -9.93
C SER A 224 12.68 -25.18 -10.25
N VAL A 225 11.85 -24.15 -10.08
CA VAL A 225 10.43 -24.21 -10.38
C VAL A 225 9.99 -22.95 -11.14
N SER A 226 8.84 -23.04 -11.80
CA SER A 226 8.11 -21.89 -12.31
C SER A 226 6.81 -21.72 -11.52
N LEU A 227 6.37 -20.48 -11.36
CA LEU A 227 5.13 -20.10 -10.71
C LEU A 227 4.24 -19.34 -11.70
N ASP A 228 3.07 -19.89 -11.99
CA ASP A 228 1.96 -19.16 -12.60
C ASP A 228 0.98 -18.78 -11.49
N GLY A 229 0.47 -17.55 -11.53
CA GLY A 229 -0.51 -17.10 -10.55
C GLY A 229 -1.51 -16.10 -11.12
N ARG A 230 -2.72 -16.11 -10.56
CA ARG A 230 -3.71 -15.06 -10.74
C ARG A 230 -4.20 -14.57 -9.40
N VAL A 231 -4.15 -13.26 -9.22
CA VAL A 231 -4.67 -12.58 -8.04
C VAL A 231 -5.52 -11.38 -8.47
N THR A 232 -6.30 -10.86 -7.53
CA THR A 232 -7.01 -9.59 -7.69
C THR A 232 -6.52 -8.62 -6.63
N VAL A 233 -6.09 -7.44 -7.05
CA VAL A 233 -5.77 -6.34 -6.14
C VAL A 233 -6.89 -5.33 -6.16
N GLN A 234 -7.49 -5.05 -5.01
CA GLN A 234 -8.44 -3.96 -4.86
C GLN A 234 -7.70 -2.64 -4.74
N VAL A 235 -8.02 -1.68 -5.60
CA VAL A 235 -7.38 -0.36 -5.62
C VAL A 235 -8.42 0.75 -5.50
N ALA A 236 -8.19 1.68 -4.59
CA ALA A 236 -8.96 2.92 -4.49
C ALA A 236 -8.49 3.91 -5.58
N ALA A 237 -9.40 4.34 -6.44
CA ALA A 237 -9.12 5.18 -7.59
C ALA A 237 -10.08 6.38 -7.71
N GLY A 238 -9.68 7.36 -8.52
CA GLY A 238 -10.48 8.56 -8.78
C GLY A 238 -10.65 9.46 -7.56
N GLN A 239 -9.54 9.95 -6.98
CA GLN A 239 -9.59 10.92 -5.88
C GLN A 239 -10.39 12.17 -6.28
N ARG A 240 -11.36 12.57 -5.45
CA ARG A 240 -12.17 13.78 -5.66
C ARG A 240 -12.42 14.51 -4.35
N LEU A 241 -12.59 15.82 -4.49
CA LEU A 241 -13.01 16.70 -3.41
C LEU A 241 -14.54 16.75 -3.34
N PHE A 242 -15.05 16.48 -2.15
CA PHE A 242 -16.43 16.70 -1.73
C PHE A 242 -16.43 18.01 -0.94
N ARG A 243 -16.94 19.07 -1.57
CA ARG A 243 -17.08 20.39 -0.96
C ARG A 243 -18.52 20.63 -0.58
N PHE A 244 -18.73 21.04 0.66
CA PHE A 244 -20.05 21.31 1.22
C PHE A 244 -20.29 22.82 1.33
N ARG A 245 -21.55 23.18 1.61
CA ARG A 245 -21.94 24.53 2.02
C ARG A 245 -21.28 24.90 3.37
N PRO A 246 -21.31 26.17 3.78
CA PRO A 246 -20.87 26.59 5.11
C PRO A 246 -21.45 25.69 6.21
N LEU A 247 -20.69 25.45 7.28
CA LEU A 247 -21.04 24.47 8.32
C LEU A 247 -22.41 24.71 8.93
N LYS A 248 -22.81 25.98 9.12
CA LYS A 248 -24.15 26.37 9.60
C LYS A 248 -25.32 25.94 8.70
N GLN A 249 -25.05 25.51 7.47
CA GLN A 249 -26.06 25.22 6.43
C GLN A 249 -25.87 23.86 5.73
N CYS A 250 -24.92 23.04 6.16
CA CYS A 250 -24.56 21.81 5.43
C CYS A 250 -25.11 20.52 6.02
N VAL A 251 -25.76 20.56 7.20
CA VAL A 251 -26.41 19.38 7.79
C VAL A 251 -27.48 18.84 6.84
N GLY A 252 -27.45 17.53 6.60
CA GLY A 252 -28.31 16.84 5.62
C GLY A 252 -27.83 16.96 4.17
N GLN A 253 -26.84 17.80 3.87
CA GLN A 253 -26.31 17.91 2.52
C GLN A 253 -25.58 16.62 2.11
N SER A 254 -25.96 16.08 0.95
CA SER A 254 -25.31 14.93 0.33
C SER A 254 -24.66 15.30 -0.99
N VAL A 255 -23.40 14.89 -1.16
CA VAL A 255 -22.63 15.10 -2.39
C VAL A 255 -22.18 13.76 -2.93
N ARG A 256 -22.55 13.47 -4.19
CA ARG A 256 -22.09 12.29 -4.93
C ARG A 256 -21.02 12.66 -5.95
N ARG A 257 -19.98 11.84 -6.04
CA ARG A 257 -18.94 11.87 -7.07
C ARG A 257 -18.60 10.43 -7.43
N GLY A 258 -18.71 10.08 -8.71
CA GLY A 258 -18.58 8.69 -9.16
C GLY A 258 -19.42 7.73 -8.34
N GLY A 259 -18.77 6.67 -7.85
CA GLY A 259 -19.37 5.66 -7.01
C GLY A 259 -19.41 5.97 -5.52
N ALA A 260 -19.08 7.19 -5.08
CA ALA A 260 -19.03 7.57 -3.67
C ALA A 260 -20.03 8.70 -3.35
N ARG A 261 -20.69 8.57 -2.19
CA ARG A 261 -21.58 9.57 -1.63
C ARG A 261 -21.14 9.91 -0.20
N VAL A 262 -21.01 11.20 0.07
CA VAL A 262 -20.71 11.73 1.41
C VAL A 262 -21.87 12.61 1.83
N THR A 263 -22.43 12.33 3.00
CA THR A 263 -23.51 13.12 3.60
C THR A 263 -23.02 13.70 4.93
N VAL A 264 -23.18 15.00 5.15
CA VAL A 264 -22.97 15.59 6.48
C VAL A 264 -24.22 15.32 7.32
N THR A 265 -24.08 14.51 8.38
CA THR A 265 -25.23 14.07 9.19
C THR A 265 -25.46 14.95 10.41
N ASP A 266 -24.41 15.56 10.94
CA ASP A 266 -24.48 16.38 12.15
C ASP A 266 -23.29 17.35 12.19
N VAL A 267 -23.53 18.56 12.69
CA VAL A 267 -22.50 19.55 12.97
C VAL A 267 -22.78 20.14 14.34
N ARG A 268 -21.82 20.07 15.25
CA ARG A 268 -21.94 20.61 16.61
C ARG A 268 -20.83 21.61 16.87
N PHE A 269 -21.18 22.72 17.49
CA PHE A 269 -20.22 23.72 17.94
C PHE A 269 -20.21 23.74 19.47
N ARG A 270 -19.02 23.95 20.04
CA ARG A 270 -18.84 24.11 21.48
C ARG A 270 -17.87 25.26 21.71
N GLN A 271 -18.33 26.29 22.43
CA GLN A 271 -17.42 27.28 22.97
C GLN A 271 -16.63 26.66 24.13
N ARG A 272 -15.34 26.97 24.19
CA ARG A 272 -14.49 26.64 25.34
C ARG A 272 -14.22 27.92 26.10
N THR A 273 -14.70 27.97 27.33
CA THR A 273 -14.51 29.08 28.27
C THR A 273 -13.24 28.92 29.10
N ASP A 274 -12.47 27.84 28.91
CA ASP A 274 -11.32 27.43 29.74
C ASP A 274 -9.96 27.49 29.01
N ALA A 275 -9.83 28.31 27.97
CA ALA A 275 -8.61 28.36 27.17
C ALA A 275 -7.65 29.45 27.67
N GLU A 276 -6.70 29.09 28.54
CA GLU A 276 -5.56 29.95 28.89
C GLU A 276 -4.56 30.09 27.73
N ASP A 277 -4.52 29.14 26.78
CA ASP A 277 -3.67 29.22 25.57
C ASP A 277 -4.37 28.59 24.34
N GLY A 278 -4.82 29.43 23.40
CA GLY A 278 -5.25 29.04 22.05
C GLY A 278 -6.77 29.02 21.79
N PRO A 279 -7.20 28.86 20.52
CA PRO A 279 -8.50 29.35 20.04
C PRO A 279 -9.72 28.76 20.76
N ALA A 280 -10.62 29.66 21.16
CA ALA A 280 -11.78 29.43 22.03
C ALA A 280 -12.99 28.84 21.30
N GLY A 281 -12.85 27.63 20.76
CA GLY A 281 -13.96 26.95 20.10
C GLY A 281 -13.61 25.59 19.50
N GLU A 282 -14.63 24.74 19.42
CA GLU A 282 -14.57 23.44 18.77
C GLU A 282 -15.77 23.24 17.85
N ALA A 283 -15.52 22.67 16.67
CA ALA A 283 -16.55 22.17 15.76
C ALA A 283 -16.38 20.66 15.57
N THR A 284 -17.45 19.88 15.75
CA THR A 284 -17.50 18.47 15.42
C THR A 284 -18.39 18.28 14.19
N VAL A 285 -17.84 17.73 13.11
CA VAL A 285 -18.56 17.40 11.87
C VAL A 285 -18.67 15.89 11.75
N ARG A 286 -19.89 15.36 11.68
CA ARG A 286 -20.15 13.94 11.42
C ARG A 286 -20.59 13.74 9.97
N ILE A 287 -20.03 12.73 9.33
CA ILE A 287 -20.38 12.33 7.97
C ILE A 287 -20.80 10.86 7.91
N ALA A 288 -21.66 10.55 6.94
CA ALA A 288 -21.93 9.20 6.46
C ALA A 288 -21.29 9.03 5.08
N LEU A 289 -20.46 8.00 4.93
CA LEU A 289 -19.78 7.67 3.67
C LEU A 289 -20.29 6.33 3.12
N VAL A 290 -20.75 6.37 1.87
CA VAL A 290 -21.29 5.20 1.15
C VAL A 290 -20.59 5.07 -0.20
N TYR A 291 -20.24 3.83 -0.56
CA TYR A 291 -19.78 3.48 -1.91
C TYR A 291 -20.81 2.57 -2.59
N ASP A 292 -21.07 2.79 -3.88
CA ASP A 292 -21.98 1.99 -4.70
C ASP A 292 -21.63 0.50 -4.70
N ARG A 293 -20.33 0.21 -4.57
CA ARG A 293 -19.81 -1.14 -4.40
C ARG A 293 -19.63 -1.39 -2.90
N GLY A 294 -20.72 -1.76 -2.23
CA GLY A 294 -20.76 -2.14 -0.82
C GLY A 294 -21.25 -3.58 -0.63
N GLY A 295 -20.69 -4.29 0.35
CA GLY A 295 -21.05 -5.65 0.75
C GLY A 295 -20.19 -6.12 1.94
N PRO A 296 -20.46 -7.29 2.55
CA PRO A 296 -19.75 -7.77 3.74
C PRO A 296 -18.21 -7.76 3.61
N ALA A 297 -17.69 -8.09 2.41
CA ALA A 297 -16.26 -8.06 2.09
C ALA A 297 -15.64 -6.64 2.18
N PHE A 298 -16.41 -5.62 1.82
CA PHE A 298 -15.99 -4.21 1.95
C PHE A 298 -15.87 -3.78 3.43
N GLU A 299 -16.54 -4.46 4.36
CA GLU A 299 -16.58 -4.06 5.76
C GLU A 299 -15.30 -4.41 6.54
N SER A 300 -14.64 -5.51 6.16
CA SER A 300 -13.50 -6.08 6.90
C SER A 300 -12.23 -5.20 6.87
N TYR A 301 -12.10 -4.31 5.89
CA TYR A 301 -10.88 -3.53 5.65
C TYR A 301 -11.09 -2.02 5.51
N ARG A 302 -12.19 -1.48 6.05
CA ARG A 302 -12.56 -0.05 6.01
C ARG A 302 -11.53 0.89 6.65
N THR A 303 -10.49 0.38 7.30
CA THR A 303 -9.39 1.16 7.88
C THR A 303 -8.74 2.13 6.88
N TRP A 304 -8.77 1.80 5.58
CA TRP A 304 -8.27 2.73 4.57
C TRP A 304 -9.06 4.05 4.54
N MET A 305 -10.38 4.04 4.74
CA MET A 305 -11.27 5.22 4.62
C MET A 305 -10.91 6.31 5.64
N PHE A 306 -10.28 5.93 6.74
CA PHE A 306 -9.82 6.83 7.78
C PHE A 306 -8.57 7.64 7.42
N HIS A 307 -7.89 7.29 6.33
CA HIS A 307 -6.74 8.03 5.81
C HIS A 307 -7.15 9.07 4.75
N ASN A 308 -8.45 9.28 4.55
CA ASN A 308 -8.95 10.31 3.65
C ASN A 308 -8.64 11.70 4.23
N ARG A 309 -8.26 12.64 3.35
CA ARG A 309 -7.89 13.99 3.79
C ARG A 309 -9.14 14.79 4.05
N VAL A 310 -9.10 15.58 5.11
CA VAL A 310 -10.22 16.39 5.57
C VAL A 310 -9.71 17.70 6.13
N TRP A 311 -10.43 18.78 5.86
CA TRP A 311 -10.15 20.10 6.43
C TRP A 311 -11.42 20.95 6.38
N LEU A 312 -11.41 22.05 7.12
CA LEU A 312 -12.33 23.16 6.89
C LEU A 312 -11.63 24.22 6.04
N GLU A 313 -12.34 24.75 5.05
CA GLU A 313 -11.90 25.84 4.19
C GLU A 313 -12.66 27.10 4.63
N ARG A 314 -11.96 28.09 5.19
CA ARG A 314 -12.55 29.36 5.66
C ARG A 314 -12.88 30.29 4.47
N PRO A 315 -13.68 31.35 4.69
CA PRO A 315 -14.01 32.31 3.62
C PRO A 315 -12.79 32.97 2.97
N ASP A 316 -11.71 33.16 3.71
CA ASP A 316 -10.42 33.69 3.23
C ASP A 316 -9.58 32.67 2.45
N GLY A 317 -10.07 31.43 2.29
CA GLY A 317 -9.37 30.32 1.62
C GLY A 317 -8.37 29.58 2.51
N SER A 318 -8.14 30.01 3.75
CA SER A 318 -7.26 29.31 4.68
C SER A 318 -7.84 27.96 5.11
N ARG A 319 -6.97 27.00 5.42
CA ARG A 319 -7.36 25.62 5.76
C ARG A 319 -7.15 25.34 7.24
N VAL A 320 -8.17 24.77 7.88
CA VAL A 320 -8.11 24.29 9.25
C VAL A 320 -8.09 22.76 9.24
N PRO A 321 -6.99 22.11 9.64
CA PRO A 321 -6.95 20.65 9.75
C PRO A 321 -7.79 20.17 10.95
N PRO A 322 -8.22 18.90 10.95
CA PRO A 322 -8.86 18.32 12.13
C PRO A 322 -7.90 18.34 13.32
N TRP A 323 -8.45 18.62 14.49
CA TRP A 323 -7.76 18.55 15.77
C TRP A 323 -7.99 17.18 16.42
N GLY A 324 -6.92 16.41 16.59
CA GLY A 324 -6.97 15.07 17.19
C GLY A 324 -7.32 13.97 16.19
N GLY A 325 -7.85 12.86 16.71
CA GLY A 325 -8.29 11.72 15.91
C GLY A 325 -9.71 11.90 15.35
N PHE A 326 -10.27 10.81 14.83
CA PHE A 326 -11.65 10.71 14.39
C PHE A 326 -12.37 9.63 15.20
N ASP A 327 -13.67 9.77 15.37
CA ASP A 327 -14.51 8.71 15.93
C ASP A 327 -15.25 8.00 14.80
N THR A 328 -15.30 6.68 14.86
CA THR A 328 -16.03 5.87 13.89
C THR A 328 -17.29 5.33 14.53
N THR A 329 -18.42 5.50 13.85
CA THR A 329 -19.66 4.84 14.22
C THR A 329 -20.10 3.98 13.05
N ARG A 330 -20.42 2.71 13.31
CA ARG A 330 -21.06 1.88 12.30
C ARG A 330 -22.48 2.40 12.14
N GLN A 331 -22.85 2.75 10.92
CA GLN A 331 -24.24 3.03 10.60
C GLN A 331 -24.84 1.79 9.92
N ALA A 332 -26.17 1.64 9.99
CA ALA A 332 -26.87 0.62 9.24
C ALA A 332 -26.66 0.80 7.73
N ASP A 333 -27.02 -0.22 6.94
CA ASP A 333 -27.11 -0.13 5.47
C ASP A 333 -25.77 0.09 4.73
N GLY A 334 -24.65 -0.35 5.32
CA GLY A 334 -23.35 -0.34 4.68
C GLY A 334 -22.65 1.03 4.66
N ALA A 335 -23.24 2.04 5.30
CA ALA A 335 -22.65 3.35 5.50
C ALA A 335 -21.62 3.35 6.64
N VAL A 336 -20.54 4.13 6.47
CA VAL A 336 -19.53 4.36 7.51
C VAL A 336 -19.71 5.76 8.06
N GLY A 337 -20.05 5.85 9.36
CA GLY A 337 -20.11 7.10 10.09
C GLY A 337 -18.73 7.51 10.59
N ILE A 338 -18.30 8.74 10.29
CA ILE A 338 -17.03 9.30 10.77
C ILE A 338 -17.26 10.69 11.37
N ALA A 339 -16.71 10.95 12.56
CA ALA A 339 -16.73 12.24 13.21
C ALA A 339 -15.33 12.87 13.21
N TYR A 340 -15.25 14.12 12.75
CA TYR A 340 -14.03 14.94 12.76
C TYR A 340 -14.21 16.12 13.69
N ARG A 341 -13.17 16.46 14.44
CA ARG A 341 -13.17 17.61 15.35
C ARG A 341 -12.20 18.66 14.85
N PHE A 342 -12.51 19.93 15.03
CA PHE A 342 -11.72 21.07 14.59
C PHE A 342 -11.67 22.10 15.70
N ARG A 343 -10.55 22.82 15.84
CA ARG A 343 -10.38 23.91 16.81
C ARG A 343 -10.19 25.23 16.09
N GLY A 344 -10.72 26.29 16.68
CA GLY A 344 -10.73 27.61 16.07
C GLY A 344 -11.76 28.53 16.73
N ASP A 345 -11.74 29.79 16.32
CA ASP A 345 -12.84 30.73 16.59
C ASP A 345 -14.16 30.15 16.04
N VAL A 346 -15.19 30.04 16.89
CA VAL A 346 -16.47 29.41 16.52
C VAL A 346 -17.16 30.15 15.37
N ASP A 347 -17.14 31.48 15.36
CA ASP A 347 -17.81 32.28 14.34
C ASP A 347 -17.14 32.04 12.99
N LEU A 348 -15.80 32.05 12.94
CA LEU A 348 -15.05 31.69 11.72
C LEU A 348 -15.25 30.23 11.29
N LEU A 349 -15.40 29.31 12.24
CA LEU A 349 -15.68 27.90 11.93
C LEU A 349 -17.09 27.71 11.36
N THR A 350 -18.09 28.46 11.83
CA THR A 350 -19.47 28.34 11.33
C THR A 350 -19.62 28.71 9.86
N GLU A 351 -18.83 29.69 9.38
CA GLU A 351 -18.78 30.12 7.98
C GLU A 351 -17.89 29.24 7.10
N ALA A 352 -17.03 28.41 7.70
CA ALA A 352 -16.13 27.54 6.96
C ALA A 352 -16.89 26.43 6.24
N ARG A 353 -16.30 25.90 5.16
CA ARG A 353 -16.83 24.78 4.39
C ARG A 353 -16.10 23.51 4.78
N PHE A 354 -16.85 22.44 5.03
CA PHE A 354 -16.26 21.12 5.15
C PHE A 354 -15.77 20.64 3.79
N VAL A 355 -14.52 20.17 3.73
CA VAL A 355 -13.93 19.57 2.54
C VAL A 355 -13.39 18.20 2.87
N TYR A 356 -13.83 17.20 2.10
CA TYR A 356 -13.43 15.82 2.25
C TYR A 356 -12.85 15.30 0.94
N GLU A 357 -11.67 14.70 0.98
CA GLU A 357 -10.99 14.14 -0.18
C GLU A 357 -10.95 12.61 -0.07
N ALA A 358 -11.60 11.95 -1.02
CA ALA A 358 -11.73 10.50 -1.03
C ALA A 358 -11.69 9.92 -2.44
N PRO A 359 -11.31 8.64 -2.61
CA PRO A 359 -11.50 7.94 -3.87
C PRO A 359 -13.00 7.86 -4.18
N THR A 360 -13.32 7.76 -5.46
CA THR A 360 -14.72 7.62 -5.92
C THR A 360 -15.04 6.21 -6.39
N PHE A 361 -14.01 5.38 -6.58
CA PHE A 361 -14.16 3.98 -7.00
C PHE A 361 -13.21 3.08 -6.21
N VAL A 362 -13.66 1.84 -6.00
CA VAL A 362 -12.83 0.70 -5.61
C VAL A 362 -12.91 -0.32 -6.72
N LEU A 363 -11.79 -0.48 -7.42
CA LEU A 363 -11.67 -1.27 -8.63
C LEU A 363 -10.93 -2.57 -8.33
N ASP A 364 -11.39 -3.67 -8.91
CA ASP A 364 -10.68 -4.95 -8.88
C ASP A 364 -9.72 -4.98 -10.06
N VAL A 365 -8.43 -5.10 -9.76
CA VAL A 365 -7.39 -5.16 -10.78
C VAL A 365 -6.87 -6.60 -10.84
N PRO A 366 -7.16 -7.34 -11.93
CA PRO A 366 -6.59 -8.67 -12.11
C PRO A 366 -5.10 -8.55 -12.39
N VAL A 367 -4.30 -9.34 -11.68
CA VAL A 367 -2.86 -9.47 -11.89
C VAL A 367 -2.58 -10.93 -12.16
N ALA A 368 -2.32 -11.25 -13.43
CA ALA A 368 -1.93 -12.59 -13.89
C ALA A 368 -0.46 -12.53 -14.31
N PHE A 369 0.37 -13.39 -13.72
CA PHE A 369 1.82 -13.32 -13.84
C PHE A 369 2.42 -14.72 -14.03
N ARG A 370 3.64 -14.75 -14.56
CA ARG A 370 4.48 -15.96 -14.63
C ARG A 370 5.90 -15.63 -14.23
N ILE A 371 6.43 -16.37 -13.27
CA ILE A 371 7.82 -16.26 -12.82
C ILE A 371 8.53 -17.57 -13.09
N GLU A 372 9.57 -17.54 -13.92
CA GLU A 372 10.36 -18.71 -14.28
C GLU A 372 11.67 -18.78 -13.48
N GLY A 373 12.22 -19.99 -13.37
CA GLY A 373 13.57 -20.19 -12.83
C GLY A 373 13.72 -19.76 -11.36
N LEU A 374 12.72 -20.02 -10.53
CA LEU A 374 12.82 -19.88 -9.08
C LEU A 374 13.73 -21.00 -8.55
N SER A 375 14.98 -20.65 -8.25
CA SER A 375 15.94 -21.58 -7.67
C SER A 375 15.58 -21.88 -6.22
N LEU A 376 15.71 -23.15 -5.84
CA LEU A 376 15.66 -23.56 -4.44
C LEU A 376 17.06 -23.45 -3.84
N PRO A 377 17.21 -22.92 -2.61
CA PRO A 377 18.49 -22.98 -1.93
C PRO A 377 18.90 -24.45 -1.79
N THR A 378 20.06 -24.80 -2.34
CA THR A 378 20.70 -26.09 -2.03
C THR A 378 21.02 -26.05 -0.55
N VAL A 379 20.27 -26.82 0.25
CA VAL A 379 20.72 -27.14 1.59
C VAL A 379 21.93 -28.07 1.40
N ASP A 380 23.13 -27.50 1.37
CA ASP A 380 24.31 -28.26 1.74
C ASP A 380 24.05 -28.68 3.18
N ARG A 381 23.64 -29.93 3.36
CA ARG A 381 23.80 -30.60 4.65
C ARG A 381 25.31 -30.79 4.85
N THR A 382 26.00 -29.72 5.20
CA THR A 382 27.19 -29.85 6.03
C THR A 382 26.67 -30.34 7.36
N ASP A 383 26.70 -31.66 7.53
CA ASP A 383 26.56 -32.28 8.83
C ASP A 383 27.57 -31.58 9.74
N ALA A 384 27.06 -30.93 10.78
CA ALA A 384 27.82 -30.50 11.93
C ALA A 384 28.23 -31.75 12.74
N ALA A 385 29.02 -32.60 12.10
CA ALA A 385 29.76 -33.70 12.66
C ALA A 385 30.83 -34.03 11.62
N GLY A 386 31.92 -33.26 11.65
CA GLY A 386 33.16 -33.70 11.02
C GLY A 386 33.60 -34.99 11.69
N GLN A 387 33.21 -36.13 11.12
CA GLN A 387 33.87 -37.40 11.29
C GLN A 387 33.62 -38.25 10.05
N ALA A 388 34.68 -38.38 9.26
CA ALA A 388 34.83 -39.49 8.34
C ALA A 388 34.75 -40.78 9.15
N VAL A 389 33.83 -41.68 8.79
CA VAL A 389 34.01 -43.10 9.05
C VAL A 389 34.26 -43.73 7.69
N GLU A 390 35.50 -44.18 7.54
CA GLU A 390 36.01 -44.96 6.42
C GLU A 390 35.20 -46.25 6.23
N GLY A 391 35.43 -46.87 5.06
CA GLY A 391 34.70 -48.01 4.53
C GLY A 391 34.86 -49.34 5.29
N PRO A 392 34.58 -50.46 4.62
CA PRO A 392 33.72 -51.52 5.16
C PRO A 392 34.45 -52.71 5.81
N MET A 393 33.63 -53.64 6.33
CA MET A 393 33.86 -55.08 6.64
C MET A 393 34.20 -55.41 8.11
N PRO A 394 34.07 -56.68 8.55
CA PRO A 394 32.99 -57.68 8.34
C PRO A 394 32.55 -58.32 9.68
N PHE A 395 31.44 -59.07 9.69
CA PHE A 395 31.30 -60.44 10.23
C PHE A 395 29.90 -60.97 9.95
#